data_AF-A0ABD3GKK4-F1
#
_entry.id   AF-A0ABD3GKK4-F1
#
_cell.length_a   1.000
_cell.length_b   1.000
_cell.length_c   1.000
_cell.angle_alpha   90.00
_cell.angle_beta   90.00
_cell.angle_gamma   90.00
#
_symmetry.space_group_name_H-M   'P 1'
#
loop_
_entity.id
_entity.type
_entity.pdbx_description
1 polymer ?
#
loop_
_entity_poly.entity_id
_entity_poly.type
_entity_poly.pdbx_seq_one_letter_code
_entity_poly.pdbx_strand_id
1 'polypeptide(L)'
;MEGSGTVPEVPEGPRNAKVSTYSDGNLEDVVKSKSSSYAATGVNHKDETGRAPLGLTGLSFLALLVLWVLVVTWQLWQGQTYLWAVVYSLVFFEILNKALSIVALRPGFLSGLQSKHVDNFINTAVSLVHSTTISIAVVVLVYKEATKSGLPPMWQHVALTQNTWPGALTVLCVSCGYFAYDQWDMIRRRLYQSGGPSLLIHHVVLLTCFAAALFKNSCINYLILTLLCELHSIFLHIRKVTVLAGANRAWSNILRIEWELNWLTFFTARCAVHILITVKLLQDRHKFEKGTIEFPLAVVGMLGLNVLNFILGKGLWKAFKRERSSKRGSAKANED
;
A
#
# COMPACT_ATOMS: atom_id res chain seq x y z
N MET A 1 7.34 88.79 -22.62
CA MET A 1 6.49 89.76 -21.88
C MET A 1 5.11 89.15 -21.78
N GLU A 2 4.42 89.35 -20.66
CA GLU A 2 2.97 89.18 -20.45
C GLU A 2 2.36 87.77 -20.68
N GLY A 3 1.33 87.34 -19.94
CA GLY A 3 0.76 87.89 -18.71
C GLY A 3 -0.69 87.43 -18.43
N SER A 4 -1.05 87.20 -17.15
CA SER A 4 -2.42 86.99 -16.63
C SER A 4 -3.18 85.72 -17.10
N GLY A 5 -4.20 85.18 -16.41
CA GLY A 5 -4.72 85.48 -15.06
C GLY A 5 -5.90 84.58 -14.61
N THR A 6 -6.05 84.38 -13.29
CA THR A 6 -7.28 84.22 -12.45
C THR A 6 -8.63 83.81 -13.11
N VAL A 7 -9.32 82.70 -12.72
CA VAL A 7 -10.22 82.50 -11.52
C VAL A 7 -11.46 83.44 -11.53
N PRO A 8 -12.74 83.04 -11.20
CA PRO A 8 -13.32 81.82 -10.55
C PRO A 8 -14.46 81.15 -11.41
N GLU A 9 -15.58 80.47 -11.03
CA GLU A 9 -16.22 79.70 -9.88
C GLU A 9 -17.32 78.75 -10.52
N VAL A 10 -17.76 77.56 -10.04
CA VAL A 10 -18.74 77.15 -8.97
C VAL A 10 -20.22 77.57 -9.19
N PRO A 11 -21.28 76.76 -8.93
CA PRO A 11 -21.41 75.28 -8.76
C PRO A 11 -22.48 74.61 -9.69
N GLU A 12 -22.50 73.27 -9.77
CA GLU A 12 -23.77 72.52 -9.91
C GLU A 12 -23.68 71.07 -9.37
N GLY A 13 -24.84 70.39 -9.21
CA GLY A 13 -25.02 69.26 -8.28
C GLY A 13 -24.58 67.86 -8.74
N PRO A 14 -24.44 66.90 -7.81
CA PRO A 14 -23.90 65.57 -8.10
C PRO A 14 -24.93 64.63 -8.74
N ARG A 15 -24.84 64.41 -10.06
CA ARG A 15 -25.44 63.24 -10.69
C ARG A 15 -24.73 62.80 -11.98
N ASN A 16 -23.73 61.91 -11.84
CA ASN A 16 -23.39 61.00 -12.94
C ASN A 16 -22.67 59.75 -12.43
N ALA A 17 -22.98 58.61 -13.04
CA ALA A 17 -22.32 57.34 -12.72
C ALA A 17 -20.95 57.26 -13.41
N LYS A 18 -19.95 56.70 -12.72
CA LYS A 18 -18.78 56.13 -13.38
C LYS A 18 -18.63 54.66 -13.01
N VAL A 19 -18.45 53.87 -14.05
CA VAL A 19 -18.14 52.44 -13.99
C VAL A 19 -16.89 52.25 -13.12
N SER A 20 -16.99 51.40 -12.10
CA SER A 20 -15.83 50.72 -11.52
C SER A 20 -15.80 49.31 -12.08
N THR A 21 -14.67 48.93 -12.67
CA THR A 21 -14.48 47.62 -13.29
C THR A 21 -14.38 46.53 -12.23
N TYR A 22 -15.21 45.48 -12.34
CA TYR A 22 -14.94 44.21 -11.65
C TYR A 22 -13.63 43.63 -12.22
N SER A 23 -12.55 43.72 -11.45
CA SER A 23 -11.31 42.98 -11.69
C SER A 23 -11.41 41.63 -10.97
N ASP A 24 -10.83 40.58 -11.55
CA ASP A 24 -10.89 39.23 -11.00
C ASP A 24 -10.37 39.15 -9.54
N GLY A 25 -11.27 38.78 -8.63
CA GLY A 25 -10.90 38.40 -7.27
C GLY A 25 -10.27 37.00 -7.29
N ASN A 26 -8.94 36.93 -7.24
CA ASN A 26 -8.19 35.68 -7.36
C ASN A 26 -8.71 34.60 -6.39
N LEU A 27 -9.07 33.44 -6.95
CA LEU A 27 -9.66 32.31 -6.21
C LEU A 27 -8.72 31.81 -5.08
N GLU A 28 -7.41 32.01 -5.24
CA GLU A 28 -6.42 31.68 -4.21
C GLU A 28 -6.61 32.45 -2.90
N ASP A 29 -7.09 33.70 -2.93
CA ASP A 29 -7.15 34.53 -1.71
C ASP A 29 -8.39 34.18 -0.85
N VAL A 30 -9.44 33.65 -1.50
CA VAL A 30 -10.56 32.97 -0.81
C VAL A 30 -10.11 31.63 -0.18
N VAL A 31 -9.15 30.93 -0.80
CA VAL A 31 -8.54 29.74 -0.22
C VAL A 31 -7.57 30.08 0.93
N LYS A 32 -6.75 31.13 0.79
CA LYS A 32 -5.83 31.61 1.85
C LYS A 32 -6.57 32.13 3.08
N SER A 33 -7.65 32.90 2.90
CA SER A 33 -8.46 33.39 4.04
C SER A 33 -9.10 32.24 4.83
N LYS A 34 -9.67 31.23 4.15
CA LYS A 34 -10.15 30.00 4.80
C LYS A 34 -9.01 29.23 5.47
N SER A 35 -7.85 29.09 4.83
CA SER A 35 -6.66 28.46 5.41
C SER A 35 -6.17 29.17 6.68
N SER A 36 -6.24 30.51 6.72
CA SER A 36 -5.84 31.30 7.87
C SER A 36 -6.84 31.20 9.03
N SER A 37 -8.14 31.06 8.74
CA SER A 37 -9.18 30.93 9.77
C SER A 37 -9.01 29.65 10.61
N TYR A 38 -8.59 28.53 10.00
CA TYR A 38 -8.35 27.29 10.72
C TYR A 38 -7.04 27.29 11.54
N ALA A 39 -6.14 28.25 11.32
CA ALA A 39 -4.90 28.39 12.09
C ALA A 39 -5.07 29.21 13.39
N ALA A 40 -6.16 29.96 13.54
CA ALA A 40 -6.34 30.93 14.61
C ALA A 40 -6.82 30.33 15.96
N THR A 41 -7.52 29.19 15.96
CA THR A 41 -7.96 28.52 17.19
C THR A 41 -6.92 27.53 17.67
N GLY A 42 -5.92 28.03 18.41
CA GLY A 42 -4.72 27.31 18.87
C GLY A 42 -4.93 26.23 19.93
N VAL A 43 -5.94 25.36 19.80
CA VAL A 43 -6.02 24.12 20.60
C VAL A 43 -5.26 23.02 19.84
N ASN A 44 -4.00 22.81 20.23
CA ASN A 44 -3.11 21.82 19.61
C ASN A 44 -3.49 20.39 20.08
N HIS A 45 -4.68 19.93 19.67
CA HIS A 45 -5.28 18.68 20.10
C HIS A 45 -4.57 17.47 19.47
N LYS A 46 -3.44 17.12 20.09
CA LYS A 46 -2.82 15.81 19.97
C LYS A 46 -3.78 14.75 20.53
N ASP A 47 -3.71 13.54 19.99
CA ASP A 47 -4.30 12.37 20.62
C ASP A 47 -3.55 11.98 21.90
N GLU A 48 -4.07 11.00 22.65
CA GLU A 48 -3.48 10.51 23.91
C GLU A 48 -2.03 10.00 23.75
N THR A 49 -1.56 9.74 22.53
CA THR A 49 -0.18 9.34 22.22
C THR A 49 0.73 10.51 21.82
N GLY A 50 0.24 11.74 21.95
CA GLY A 50 0.96 12.96 21.57
C GLY A 50 1.03 13.20 20.06
N ARG A 51 0.27 12.45 19.25
CA ARG A 51 0.32 12.48 17.78
C ARG A 51 -0.81 13.34 17.21
N ALA A 52 -0.59 13.92 16.03
CA ALA A 52 -1.60 14.70 15.32
C ALA A 52 -2.80 13.81 14.89
N PRO A 53 -4.03 14.35 14.83
CA PRO A 53 -5.24 13.59 14.46
C PRO A 53 -5.12 12.97 13.05
N LEU A 54 -6.01 12.02 12.76
CA LEU A 54 -6.04 11.34 11.45
C LEU A 54 -6.46 12.33 10.36
N GLY A 55 -5.53 12.67 9.45
CA GLY A 55 -5.87 13.33 8.20
C GLY A 55 -6.70 12.41 7.27
N LEU A 56 -7.27 12.97 6.21
CA LEU A 56 -8.21 12.30 5.30
C LEU A 56 -7.78 10.88 4.89
N THR A 57 -6.53 10.69 4.45
CA THR A 57 -5.97 9.38 4.10
C THR A 57 -6.08 8.38 5.25
N GLY A 58 -5.74 8.80 6.48
CA GLY A 58 -5.84 7.97 7.68
C GLY A 58 -7.28 7.57 8.00
N LEU A 59 -8.23 8.48 7.79
CA LEU A 59 -9.66 8.18 7.94
C LEU A 59 -10.13 7.16 6.89
N SER A 60 -9.64 7.23 5.64
CA SER A 60 -9.90 6.21 4.61
C SER A 60 -9.29 4.84 4.98
N PHE A 61 -8.05 4.83 5.52
CA PHE A 61 -7.43 3.61 6.04
C PHE A 61 -8.28 2.97 7.15
N LEU A 62 -8.79 3.78 8.09
CA LEU A 62 -9.62 3.33 9.21
C LEU A 62 -11.00 2.85 8.76
N ALA A 63 -11.68 3.57 7.87
CA ALA A 63 -13.00 3.21 7.36
C ALA A 63 -12.98 1.86 6.62
N LEU A 64 -11.94 1.61 5.81
CA LEU A 64 -11.71 0.31 5.17
C LEU A 64 -11.56 -0.81 6.20
N LEU A 65 -10.76 -0.58 7.25
CA LEU A 65 -10.52 -1.57 8.30
C LEU A 65 -11.79 -1.89 9.08
N VAL A 66 -12.57 -0.87 9.48
CA VAL A 66 -13.84 -1.04 10.19
C VAL A 66 -14.85 -1.81 9.34
N LEU A 67 -15.00 -1.46 8.05
CA LEU A 67 -15.87 -2.18 7.13
C LEU A 67 -15.46 -3.66 6.99
N TRP A 68 -14.17 -3.93 6.83
CA TRP A 68 -13.64 -5.30 6.74
C TRP A 68 -13.86 -6.08 8.04
N VAL A 69 -13.64 -5.48 9.21
CA VAL A 69 -13.89 -6.12 10.52
C VAL A 69 -15.37 -6.49 10.64
N LEU A 70 -16.30 -5.59 10.29
CA LEU A 70 -17.74 -5.86 10.30
C LEU A 70 -18.12 -7.03 9.36
N VAL A 71 -17.50 -7.12 8.18
CA VAL A 71 -17.72 -8.22 7.23
C VAL A 71 -17.20 -9.57 7.76
N VAL A 72 -16.09 -9.57 8.50
CA VAL A 72 -15.53 -10.81 9.10
C VAL A 72 -16.30 -11.23 10.36
N THR A 73 -16.67 -10.30 11.26
CA THR A 73 -17.46 -10.63 12.45
C THR A 73 -18.87 -11.07 12.10
N TRP A 74 -19.48 -10.48 11.07
CA TRP A 74 -20.76 -10.95 10.54
C TRP A 74 -20.68 -12.40 10.07
N GLN A 75 -19.68 -12.77 9.26
CA GLN A 75 -19.52 -14.15 8.78
C GLN A 75 -19.20 -15.15 9.91
N LEU A 76 -18.41 -14.74 10.91
CA LEU A 76 -18.18 -15.56 12.12
C LEU A 76 -19.49 -15.81 12.88
N TRP A 77 -20.36 -14.80 13.00
CA TRP A 77 -21.70 -14.95 13.60
C TRP A 77 -22.61 -15.85 12.74
N GLN A 78 -22.51 -15.80 11.41
CA GLN A 78 -23.14 -16.75 10.48
C GLN A 78 -22.48 -18.16 10.49
N GLY A 79 -21.66 -18.48 11.50
CA GLY A 79 -21.12 -19.83 11.73
C GLY A 79 -19.90 -20.21 10.89
N GLN A 80 -19.27 -19.29 10.16
CA GLN A 80 -18.13 -19.59 9.28
C GLN A 80 -16.82 -19.76 10.07
N THR A 81 -16.70 -20.87 10.80
CA THR A 81 -15.63 -21.13 11.78
C THR A 81 -14.21 -21.12 11.21
N TYR A 82 -14.01 -21.37 9.90
CA TYR A 82 -12.69 -21.28 9.27
C TYR A 82 -12.10 -19.86 9.32
N LEU A 83 -12.93 -18.83 9.52
CA LEU A 83 -12.49 -17.44 9.69
C LEU A 83 -11.77 -17.19 11.02
N TRP A 84 -11.82 -18.12 12.00
CA TRP A 84 -10.97 -18.02 13.19
C TRP A 84 -9.47 -17.98 12.85
N ALA A 85 -9.05 -18.58 11.72
CA ALA A 85 -7.67 -18.45 11.22
C ALA A 85 -7.27 -17.00 10.88
N VAL A 86 -8.24 -16.16 10.48
CA VAL A 86 -8.03 -14.71 10.26
C VAL A 86 -7.74 -14.02 11.60
N VAL A 87 -8.54 -14.32 12.62
CA VAL A 87 -8.41 -13.75 13.97
C VAL A 87 -7.09 -14.18 14.64
N TYR A 88 -6.76 -15.49 14.59
CA TYR A 88 -5.50 -16.00 15.12
C TYR A 88 -4.28 -15.40 14.42
N SER A 89 -4.34 -15.17 13.10
CA SER A 89 -3.26 -14.51 12.35
C SER A 89 -3.09 -13.05 12.78
N LEU A 90 -4.18 -12.28 12.90
CA LEU A 90 -4.15 -10.89 13.37
C LEU A 90 -3.51 -10.80 14.77
N VAL A 91 -3.93 -11.67 15.70
CA VAL A 91 -3.37 -11.75 17.06
C VAL A 91 -1.90 -12.17 17.04
N PHE A 92 -1.51 -13.14 16.23
CA PHE A 92 -0.12 -13.58 16.08
C PHE A 92 0.79 -12.44 15.61
N PHE A 93 0.39 -11.67 14.58
CA PHE A 93 1.20 -10.57 14.06
C PHE A 93 1.27 -9.37 15.02
N GLU A 94 0.22 -9.11 15.80
CA GLU A 94 0.24 -8.13 16.89
C GLU A 94 1.18 -8.54 18.04
N ILE A 95 1.24 -9.84 18.39
CA ILE A 95 2.19 -10.38 19.38
C ILE A 95 3.63 -10.29 18.83
N LEU A 96 3.85 -10.67 17.58
CA LEU A 96 5.16 -10.57 16.91
C LEU A 96 5.65 -9.12 16.85
N ASN A 97 4.77 -8.17 16.53
CA ASN A 97 5.07 -6.74 16.53
C ASN A 97 5.52 -6.24 17.92
N LYS A 98 4.86 -6.69 18.99
CA LYS A 98 5.25 -6.39 20.38
C LYS A 98 6.60 -7.00 20.74
N ALA A 99 6.83 -8.27 20.42
CA ALA A 99 8.10 -8.95 20.65
C ALA A 99 9.27 -8.26 19.91
N LEU A 100 9.09 -7.92 18.63
CA LEU A 100 10.07 -7.17 17.85
C LEU A 100 10.27 -5.74 18.36
N SER A 101 9.23 -5.09 18.89
CA SER A 101 9.36 -3.77 19.55
C SER A 101 10.24 -3.85 20.80
N ILE A 102 10.09 -4.89 21.63
CA ILE A 102 10.93 -5.13 22.82
C ILE A 102 12.38 -5.40 22.43
N VAL A 103 12.64 -6.13 21.34
CA VAL A 103 13.99 -6.37 20.82
C VAL A 103 14.60 -5.10 20.20
N ALA A 104 13.81 -4.32 19.45
CA ALA A 104 14.25 -3.06 18.84
C ALA A 104 14.71 -2.01 19.86
N LEU A 105 14.06 -1.97 21.03
CA LEU A 105 14.36 -1.05 22.12
C LEU A 105 15.54 -1.50 23.01
N ARG A 106 16.18 -2.64 22.74
CA ARG A 106 17.38 -3.04 23.49
C ARG A 106 18.53 -2.05 23.24
N PRO A 107 19.31 -1.69 24.29
CA PRO A 107 20.46 -0.80 24.16
C PRO A 107 21.43 -1.28 23.07
N GLY A 108 21.81 -0.37 22.17
CA GLY A 108 22.82 -0.61 21.14
C GLY A 108 22.32 -1.25 19.83
N PHE A 109 21.05 -1.68 19.73
CA PHE A 109 20.52 -2.20 18.46
C PHE A 109 19.92 -1.10 17.58
N LEU A 110 18.77 -0.53 17.97
CA LEU A 110 18.13 0.60 17.26
C LEU A 110 17.86 1.81 18.18
N SER A 111 18.33 1.76 19.44
CA SER A 111 18.03 2.74 20.49
C SER A 111 18.49 4.17 20.21
N GLY A 112 19.41 4.38 19.25
CA GLY A 112 19.88 5.71 18.82
C GLY A 112 19.14 6.30 17.60
N LEU A 113 18.18 5.58 17.00
CA LEU A 113 17.45 6.02 15.82
C LEU A 113 16.17 6.79 16.19
N GLN A 114 15.75 7.70 15.31
CA GLN A 114 14.46 8.38 15.44
C GLN A 114 13.30 7.37 15.53
N SER A 115 12.35 7.59 16.44
CA SER A 115 11.18 6.71 16.64
C SER A 115 10.45 6.34 15.32
N LYS A 116 10.30 7.27 14.37
CA LYS A 116 9.66 6.98 13.06
C LYS A 116 10.45 5.99 12.19
N HIS A 117 11.78 5.94 12.32
CA HIS A 117 12.61 4.92 11.65
C HIS A 117 12.46 3.55 12.32
N VAL A 118 12.40 3.52 13.67
CA VAL A 118 12.15 2.29 14.44
C VAL A 118 10.75 1.73 14.17
N ASP A 119 9.72 2.58 14.13
CA ASP A 119 8.34 2.21 13.74
C ASP A 119 8.31 1.59 12.31
N ASN A 120 9.04 2.19 11.35
CA ASN A 120 9.18 1.63 10.00
C ASN A 120 9.94 0.30 9.98
N PHE A 121 10.98 0.14 10.80
CA PHE A 121 11.77 -1.09 10.89
C PHE A 121 10.90 -2.25 11.38
N ILE A 122 10.22 -2.05 12.52
CA ILE A 122 9.40 -3.10 13.16
C ILE A 122 8.28 -3.54 12.21
N ASN A 123 7.53 -2.59 11.63
CA ASN A 123 6.49 -2.88 10.65
C ASN A 123 7.04 -3.73 9.48
N THR A 124 8.15 -3.28 8.86
CA THR A 124 8.76 -4.01 7.73
C THR A 124 9.29 -5.40 8.12
N ALA A 125 9.79 -5.58 9.34
CA ALA A 125 10.23 -6.87 9.85
C ALA A 125 9.06 -7.84 10.08
N VAL A 126 7.89 -7.33 10.50
CA VAL A 126 6.65 -8.13 10.56
C VAL A 126 6.19 -8.51 9.15
N SER A 127 6.23 -7.58 8.18
CA SER A 127 5.94 -7.86 6.76
C SER A 127 6.89 -8.90 6.15
N LEU A 128 8.16 -8.92 6.57
CA LEU A 128 9.14 -9.92 6.13
C LEU A 128 8.75 -11.34 6.61
N VAL A 129 8.33 -11.48 7.86
CA VAL A 129 7.87 -12.78 8.39
C VAL A 129 6.60 -13.24 7.67
N HIS A 130 5.65 -12.33 7.41
CA HIS A 130 4.46 -12.60 6.62
C HIS A 130 4.80 -13.08 5.20
N SER A 131 5.50 -12.24 4.41
CA SER A 131 5.81 -12.52 3.01
C SER A 131 6.64 -13.79 2.85
N THR A 132 7.57 -14.07 3.78
CA THR A 132 8.31 -15.34 3.81
C THR A 132 7.39 -16.54 4.05
N THR A 133 6.53 -16.47 5.06
CA THR A 133 5.62 -17.57 5.44
C THR A 133 4.61 -17.88 4.33
N ILE A 134 3.97 -16.84 3.78
CA ILE A 134 2.99 -17.00 2.70
C ILE A 134 3.67 -17.47 1.42
N SER A 135 4.86 -16.95 1.05
CA SER A 135 5.58 -17.43 -0.13
C SER A 135 5.89 -18.92 -0.07
N ILE A 136 6.41 -19.41 1.07
CA ILE A 136 6.68 -20.83 1.27
C ILE A 136 5.38 -21.65 1.13
N ALA A 137 4.31 -21.23 1.80
CA ALA A 137 3.03 -21.92 1.75
C ALA A 137 2.42 -21.95 0.33
N VAL A 138 2.42 -20.82 -0.39
CA VAL A 138 1.89 -20.70 -1.75
C VAL A 138 2.73 -21.51 -2.74
N VAL A 139 4.06 -21.48 -2.67
CA VAL A 139 4.92 -22.31 -3.52
C VAL A 139 4.67 -23.79 -3.26
N VAL A 140 4.53 -24.21 -2.01
CA VAL A 140 4.19 -25.61 -1.66
C VAL A 140 2.80 -26.01 -2.15
N LEU A 141 1.80 -25.12 -2.08
CA LEU A 141 0.45 -25.36 -2.62
C LEU A 141 0.49 -25.54 -4.15
N VAL A 142 1.08 -24.58 -4.87
CA VAL A 142 1.17 -24.60 -6.34
C VAL A 142 1.99 -25.79 -6.81
N TYR A 143 3.09 -26.14 -6.13
CA TYR A 143 3.88 -27.33 -6.45
C TYR A 143 3.10 -28.62 -6.24
N LYS A 144 2.37 -28.76 -5.11
CA LYS A 144 1.55 -29.95 -4.83
C LYS A 144 0.41 -30.12 -5.84
N GLU A 145 -0.27 -29.05 -6.21
CA GLU A 145 -1.36 -29.15 -7.19
C GLU A 145 -0.82 -29.39 -8.62
N ALA A 146 0.26 -28.71 -9.01
CA ALA A 146 0.90 -28.92 -10.32
C ALA A 146 1.46 -30.34 -10.49
N THR A 147 1.96 -30.97 -9.41
CA THR A 147 2.48 -32.36 -9.44
C THR A 147 1.37 -33.41 -9.34
N LYS A 148 0.29 -33.14 -8.58
CA LYS A 148 -0.87 -34.03 -8.44
C LYS A 148 -1.79 -34.02 -9.66
N SER A 149 -2.14 -32.83 -10.15
CA SER A 149 -3.21 -32.62 -11.14
C SER A 149 -2.67 -32.23 -12.52
N GLY A 150 -1.39 -31.86 -12.63
CA GLY A 150 -0.79 -31.31 -13.84
C GLY A 150 -1.17 -29.84 -14.07
N LEU A 151 -0.34 -29.12 -14.84
CA LEU A 151 -0.59 -27.71 -15.13
C LEU A 151 -1.91 -27.46 -15.90
N PRO A 152 -2.28 -28.19 -16.97
CA PRO A 152 -3.50 -27.86 -17.72
C PRO A 152 -4.78 -28.01 -16.89
N PRO A 153 -4.97 -29.06 -16.05
CA PRO A 153 -6.09 -29.13 -15.12
C PRO A 153 -6.05 -28.07 -14.00
N MET A 154 -4.88 -27.79 -13.42
CA MET A 154 -4.73 -26.75 -12.38
C MET A 154 -5.21 -25.36 -12.85
N TRP A 155 -5.03 -25.04 -14.13
CA TRP A 155 -5.48 -23.78 -14.73
C TRP A 155 -6.92 -23.82 -15.31
N GLN A 156 -7.72 -24.88 -15.09
CA GLN A 156 -9.12 -24.89 -15.54
C GLN A 156 -9.99 -23.89 -14.78
N HIS A 157 -11.09 -23.43 -15.39
CA HIS A 157 -11.99 -22.46 -14.77
C HIS A 157 -12.51 -22.95 -13.41
N VAL A 158 -13.17 -24.11 -13.41
CA VAL A 158 -13.69 -24.80 -12.21
C VAL A 158 -12.59 -24.97 -11.15
N ALA A 159 -11.37 -25.33 -11.56
CA ALA A 159 -10.23 -25.51 -10.66
C ALA A 159 -9.76 -24.19 -9.99
N LEU A 160 -10.03 -23.03 -10.59
CA LEU A 160 -9.61 -21.71 -10.10
C LEU A 160 -10.73 -20.90 -9.42
N THR A 161 -12.00 -21.12 -9.79
CA THR A 161 -13.17 -20.39 -9.26
C THR A 161 -13.98 -21.19 -8.25
N GLN A 162 -14.34 -22.43 -8.57
CA GLN A 162 -15.31 -23.23 -7.79
C GLN A 162 -14.62 -24.21 -6.80
N ASN A 163 -13.45 -24.72 -7.16
CA ASN A 163 -12.64 -25.57 -6.29
C ASN A 163 -11.71 -24.72 -5.40
N THR A 164 -11.28 -25.29 -4.27
CA THR A 164 -10.27 -24.73 -3.37
C THR A 164 -9.18 -25.79 -3.16
N TRP A 165 -7.90 -25.44 -3.38
CA TRP A 165 -6.80 -26.40 -3.19
C TRP A 165 -6.60 -26.72 -1.69
N PRO A 166 -6.15 -27.93 -1.30
CA PRO A 166 -6.02 -28.30 0.11
C PRO A 166 -5.07 -27.38 0.90
N GLY A 167 -5.64 -26.52 1.76
CA GLY A 167 -4.92 -25.51 2.55
C GLY A 167 -4.93 -24.09 1.96
N ALA A 168 -5.43 -23.89 0.74
CA ALA A 168 -5.54 -22.57 0.10
C ALA A 168 -6.38 -21.59 0.93
N LEU A 169 -7.56 -22.02 1.41
CA LEU A 169 -8.40 -21.20 2.30
C LEU A 169 -7.66 -20.78 3.58
N THR A 170 -6.88 -21.68 4.19
CA THR A 170 -6.09 -21.37 5.40
C THR A 170 -5.00 -20.34 5.12
N VAL A 171 -4.26 -20.49 4.01
CA VAL A 171 -3.22 -19.52 3.60
C VAL A 171 -3.84 -18.16 3.29
N LEU A 172 -4.99 -18.13 2.60
CA LEU A 172 -5.72 -16.89 2.34
C LEU A 172 -6.23 -16.23 3.63
N CYS A 173 -6.79 -17.00 4.57
CA CYS A 173 -7.22 -16.48 5.87
C CYS A 173 -6.06 -15.88 6.68
N VAL A 174 -4.91 -16.58 6.75
CA VAL A 174 -3.70 -16.07 7.42
C VAL A 174 -3.21 -14.78 6.75
N SER A 175 -3.22 -14.73 5.42
CA SER A 175 -2.86 -13.52 4.67
C SER A 175 -3.84 -12.36 4.91
N CYS A 176 -5.13 -12.64 4.99
CA CYS A 176 -6.17 -11.65 5.27
C CYS A 176 -6.02 -11.06 6.70
N GLY A 177 -5.74 -11.92 7.69
CA GLY A 177 -5.47 -11.50 9.07
C GLY A 177 -4.21 -10.64 9.19
N TYR A 178 -3.16 -10.95 8.43
CA TYR A 178 -1.99 -10.07 8.31
C TYR A 178 -2.35 -8.70 7.73
N PHE A 179 -3.04 -8.63 6.59
CA PHE A 179 -3.31 -7.35 5.93
C PHE A 179 -4.19 -6.43 6.78
N ALA A 180 -5.09 -6.97 7.59
CA ALA A 180 -5.87 -6.22 8.58
C ALA A 180 -5.00 -5.75 9.78
N TYR A 181 -4.09 -6.60 10.27
CA TYR A 181 -3.10 -6.21 11.28
C TYR A 181 -2.17 -5.08 10.77
N ASP A 182 -1.67 -5.16 9.54
CA ASP A 182 -0.72 -4.21 8.97
C ASP A 182 -1.41 -2.86 8.69
N GLN A 183 -2.64 -2.91 8.17
CA GLN A 183 -3.54 -1.76 8.10
C GLN A 183 -3.68 -1.05 9.46
N TRP A 184 -3.90 -1.82 10.54
CA TRP A 184 -4.00 -1.30 11.90
C TRP A 184 -2.69 -0.70 12.43
N ASP A 185 -1.56 -1.40 12.26
CA ASP A 185 -0.25 -0.90 12.69
C ASP A 185 0.14 0.38 11.95
N MET A 186 -0.14 0.47 10.65
CA MET A 186 0.04 1.69 9.86
C MET A 186 -0.82 2.87 10.33
N ILE A 187 -2.07 2.63 10.77
CA ILE A 187 -2.94 3.67 11.34
C ILE A 187 -2.37 4.18 12.67
N ARG A 188 -2.01 3.27 13.59
CA ARG A 188 -1.41 3.61 14.90
C ARG A 188 -0.08 4.34 14.76
N ARG A 189 0.84 3.81 13.93
CA ARG A 189 2.20 4.33 13.71
C ARG A 189 2.30 5.41 12.63
N ARG A 190 1.18 5.83 12.03
CA ARG A 190 1.06 6.85 10.96
C ARG A 190 2.01 6.59 9.75
N LEU A 191 2.31 5.33 9.48
CA LEU A 191 3.34 4.92 8.49
C LEU A 191 2.93 5.19 7.04
N TYR A 192 1.64 5.23 6.77
CA TYR A 192 1.07 5.53 5.44
C TYR A 192 1.56 6.86 4.84
N GLN A 193 2.06 7.80 5.65
CA GLN A 193 2.61 9.09 5.19
C GLN A 193 3.80 8.96 4.22
N SER A 194 4.56 7.86 4.27
CA SER A 194 5.77 7.68 3.43
C SER A 194 5.49 6.95 2.10
N GLY A 195 4.46 6.10 2.06
CA GLY A 195 4.05 5.32 0.87
C GLY A 195 2.79 5.84 0.17
N GLY A 196 2.03 6.72 0.82
CA GLY A 196 0.93 7.49 0.23
C GLY A 196 -0.16 6.65 -0.43
N PRO A 197 -0.78 7.16 -1.52
CA PRO A 197 -1.93 6.53 -2.17
C PRO A 197 -1.68 5.09 -2.64
N SER A 198 -0.48 4.75 -3.13
CA SER A 198 -0.17 3.40 -3.60
C SER A 198 -0.32 2.33 -2.52
N LEU A 199 0.00 2.67 -1.26
CA LEU A 199 -0.14 1.73 -0.14
C LEU A 199 -1.61 1.56 0.27
N LEU A 200 -2.40 2.64 0.26
CA LEU A 200 -3.85 2.55 0.46
C LEU A 200 -4.53 1.70 -0.63
N ILE A 201 -4.23 1.99 -1.90
CA ILE A 201 -4.81 1.28 -3.05
C ILE A 201 -4.48 -0.22 -2.99
N HIS A 202 -3.27 -0.57 -2.54
CA HIS A 202 -2.88 -1.98 -2.32
C HIS A 202 -3.77 -2.68 -1.29
N HIS A 203 -3.96 -2.08 -0.10
CA HIS A 203 -4.79 -2.69 0.94
C HIS A 203 -6.29 -2.66 0.59
N VAL A 204 -6.78 -1.65 -0.13
CA VAL A 204 -8.14 -1.64 -0.70
C VAL A 204 -8.33 -2.83 -1.66
N VAL A 205 -7.47 -2.96 -2.66
CA VAL A 205 -7.58 -4.05 -3.66
C VAL A 205 -7.53 -5.42 -2.99
N LEU A 206 -6.57 -5.66 -2.10
CA LEU A 206 -6.43 -6.94 -1.42
C LEU A 206 -7.59 -7.23 -0.46
N LEU A 207 -7.90 -6.33 0.49
CA LEU A 207 -8.94 -6.59 1.49
C LEU A 207 -10.32 -6.73 0.85
N THR A 208 -10.66 -5.98 -0.20
CA THR A 208 -11.94 -6.12 -0.90
C THR A 208 -12.01 -7.40 -1.72
N CYS A 209 -10.96 -7.78 -2.45
CA CYS A 209 -10.96 -9.04 -3.21
C CYS A 209 -10.97 -10.27 -2.27
N PHE A 210 -10.20 -10.23 -1.17
CA PHE A 210 -10.13 -11.32 -0.20
C PHE A 210 -11.45 -11.46 0.57
N ALA A 211 -12.06 -10.36 1.01
CA ALA A 211 -13.35 -10.41 1.71
C ALA A 211 -14.47 -10.98 0.81
N ALA A 212 -14.51 -10.61 -0.47
CA ALA A 212 -15.49 -11.15 -1.41
C ALA A 212 -15.27 -12.64 -1.71
N ALA A 213 -14.01 -13.08 -1.87
CA ALA A 213 -13.68 -14.48 -2.10
C ALA A 213 -13.99 -15.37 -0.90
N LEU A 214 -13.75 -14.88 0.33
CA LEU A 214 -14.15 -15.57 1.56
C LEU A 214 -15.69 -15.63 1.68
N PHE A 215 -16.39 -14.50 1.51
CA PHE A 215 -17.84 -14.42 1.59
C PHE A 215 -18.58 -15.34 0.61
N LYS A 216 -18.01 -15.56 -0.58
CA LYS A 216 -18.56 -16.47 -1.61
C LYS A 216 -17.95 -17.87 -1.63
N ASN A 217 -16.87 -18.11 -0.88
CA ASN A 217 -16.00 -19.29 -1.05
C ASN A 217 -15.59 -19.55 -2.52
N SER A 218 -15.35 -18.48 -3.29
CA SER A 218 -15.08 -18.50 -4.74
C SER A 218 -13.77 -17.77 -5.08
N CYS A 219 -13.12 -18.16 -6.17
CA CYS A 219 -11.89 -17.56 -6.70
C CYS A 219 -10.68 -17.59 -5.74
N ILE A 220 -10.73 -18.41 -4.68
CA ILE A 220 -9.67 -18.54 -3.67
C ILE A 220 -8.33 -18.93 -4.32
N ASN A 221 -8.34 -19.85 -5.28
CA ASN A 221 -7.14 -20.31 -5.97
C ASN A 221 -6.54 -19.23 -6.90
N TYR A 222 -7.36 -18.37 -7.51
CA TYR A 222 -6.86 -17.15 -8.19
C TYR A 222 -6.12 -16.23 -7.21
N LEU A 223 -6.63 -16.04 -5.99
CA LEU A 223 -5.96 -15.21 -4.98
C LEU A 223 -4.67 -15.84 -4.47
N ILE A 224 -4.62 -17.16 -4.27
CA ILE A 224 -3.36 -17.89 -4.00
C ILE A 224 -2.34 -17.68 -5.11
N LEU A 225 -2.75 -17.72 -6.39
CA LEU A 225 -1.85 -17.40 -7.49
C LEU A 225 -1.40 -15.93 -7.46
N THR A 226 -2.24 -14.96 -7.09
CA THR A 226 -1.76 -13.57 -6.90
C THR A 226 -0.75 -13.45 -5.74
N LEU A 227 -0.91 -14.24 -4.66
CA LEU A 227 0.01 -14.24 -3.51
C LEU A 227 1.40 -14.82 -3.82
N LEU A 228 1.64 -15.38 -5.01
CA LEU A 228 3.01 -15.60 -5.51
C LEU A 228 3.81 -14.29 -5.54
N CYS A 229 3.16 -13.13 -5.65
CA CYS A 229 3.81 -11.83 -5.65
C CYS A 229 4.60 -11.52 -4.35
N GLU A 230 4.31 -12.24 -3.26
CA GLU A 230 5.04 -12.14 -1.99
C GLU A 230 6.47 -12.68 -2.07
N LEU A 231 6.79 -13.54 -3.05
CA LEU A 231 8.17 -13.99 -3.29
C LEU A 231 9.08 -12.79 -3.60
N HIS A 232 8.55 -11.76 -4.25
CA HIS A 232 9.26 -10.51 -4.48
C HIS A 232 9.24 -9.60 -3.24
N SER A 233 8.13 -9.57 -2.49
CA SER A 233 8.02 -8.82 -1.24
C SER A 233 9.14 -9.20 -0.25
N ILE A 234 9.53 -10.48 -0.16
CA ILE A 234 10.68 -10.93 0.65
C ILE A 234 11.93 -10.07 0.37
N PHE A 235 12.34 -9.95 -0.90
CA PHE A 235 13.54 -9.20 -1.28
C PHE A 235 13.39 -7.70 -1.00
N LEU A 236 12.21 -7.12 -1.24
CA LEU A 236 11.89 -5.73 -0.87
C LEU A 236 12.02 -5.50 0.64
N HIS A 237 11.48 -6.42 1.46
CA HIS A 237 11.47 -6.30 2.91
C HIS A 237 12.85 -6.54 3.52
N ILE A 238 13.61 -7.57 3.11
CA ILE A 238 15.01 -7.76 3.51
C ILE A 238 15.82 -6.48 3.24
N ARG A 239 15.69 -5.94 2.02
CA ARG A 239 16.38 -4.72 1.58
C ARG A 239 15.99 -3.51 2.43
N LYS A 240 14.68 -3.27 2.65
CA LYS A 240 14.18 -2.15 3.46
C LYS A 240 14.56 -2.29 4.94
N VAL A 241 14.50 -3.49 5.53
CA VAL A 241 14.98 -3.79 6.89
C VAL A 241 16.47 -3.50 7.01
N THR A 242 17.30 -3.97 6.07
CA THR A 242 18.75 -3.74 6.09
C THR A 242 19.10 -2.25 6.03
N VAL A 243 18.41 -1.47 5.18
CA VAL A 243 18.61 -0.01 5.08
C VAL A 243 18.16 0.71 6.35
N LEU A 244 17.04 0.29 6.96
CA LEU A 244 16.53 0.88 8.21
C LEU A 244 17.38 0.52 9.44
N ALA A 245 18.13 -0.58 9.40
CA ALA A 245 19.15 -0.94 10.39
C ALA A 245 20.46 -0.14 10.26
N GLY A 246 20.56 0.80 9.30
CA GLY A 246 21.75 1.63 9.10
C GLY A 246 22.97 0.91 8.51
N ALA A 247 22.81 -0.33 8.01
CA ALA A 247 23.92 -1.10 7.48
C ALA A 247 24.50 -0.47 6.21
N ASN A 248 25.83 -0.26 6.19
CA ASN A 248 26.52 0.39 5.08
C ASN A 248 26.51 -0.49 3.81
N ARG A 249 25.65 -0.13 2.86
CA ARG A 249 25.46 -0.83 1.58
C ARG A 249 26.42 -0.31 0.50
N ALA A 250 27.71 -0.48 0.74
CA ALA A 250 28.73 -0.37 -0.31
C ALA A 250 28.42 -1.34 -1.47
N TRP A 251 28.82 -0.99 -2.70
CA TRP A 251 28.49 -1.80 -3.89
C TRP A 251 29.31 -3.10 -3.94
N SER A 252 28.76 -4.14 -3.32
CA SER A 252 29.36 -5.48 -3.20
C SER A 252 28.72 -6.49 -4.15
N ASN A 253 29.35 -7.67 -4.27
CA ASN A 253 28.75 -8.80 -5.00
C ASN A 253 27.43 -9.26 -4.36
N ILE A 254 27.28 -9.14 -3.03
CA ILE A 254 26.04 -9.45 -2.31
C ILE A 254 24.93 -8.47 -2.73
N LEU A 255 25.22 -7.16 -2.77
CA LEU A 255 24.24 -6.15 -3.22
C LEU A 255 23.86 -6.35 -4.69
N ARG A 256 24.80 -6.81 -5.54
CA ARG A 256 24.48 -7.22 -6.91
C ARG A 256 23.51 -8.39 -6.93
N ILE A 257 23.81 -9.49 -6.22
CA ILE A 257 22.96 -10.69 -6.19
C ILE A 257 21.55 -10.36 -5.68
N GLU A 258 21.43 -9.53 -4.63
CA GLU A 258 20.13 -8.99 -4.19
C GLU A 258 19.37 -8.31 -5.33
N TRP A 259 20.03 -7.45 -6.10
CA TRP A 259 19.41 -6.75 -7.22
C TRP A 259 19.00 -7.70 -8.37
N GLU A 260 19.84 -8.67 -8.74
CA GLU A 260 19.48 -9.66 -9.78
C GLU A 260 18.26 -10.51 -9.32
N LEU A 261 18.23 -10.98 -8.07
CA LEU A 261 17.11 -11.74 -7.49
C LEU A 261 15.83 -10.90 -7.35
N ASN A 262 15.97 -9.63 -6.96
CA ASN A 262 14.86 -8.68 -6.88
C ASN A 262 14.25 -8.41 -8.26
N TRP A 263 15.07 -8.25 -9.32
CA TRP A 263 14.56 -8.12 -10.69
C TRP A 263 13.94 -9.41 -11.21
N LEU A 264 14.58 -10.56 -10.99
CA LEU A 264 14.06 -11.87 -11.37
C LEU A 264 12.67 -12.11 -10.79
N THR A 265 12.51 -11.94 -9.47
CA THR A 265 11.22 -12.11 -8.78
C THR A 265 10.17 -11.05 -9.15
N PHE A 266 10.59 -9.82 -9.46
CA PHE A 266 9.68 -8.80 -9.98
C PHE A 266 9.04 -9.25 -11.29
N PHE A 267 9.86 -9.71 -12.24
CA PHE A 267 9.36 -10.12 -13.56
C PHE A 267 8.64 -11.47 -13.55
N THR A 268 9.11 -12.47 -12.79
CA THR A 268 8.44 -13.78 -12.73
C THR A 268 7.22 -13.77 -11.81
N ALA A 269 7.43 -13.52 -10.52
CA ALA A 269 6.41 -13.70 -9.50
C ALA A 269 5.37 -12.58 -9.44
N ARG A 270 5.66 -11.40 -10.01
CA ARG A 270 4.66 -10.31 -10.17
C ARG A 270 4.22 -10.18 -11.62
N CYS A 271 5.07 -9.74 -12.54
CA CYS A 271 4.64 -9.41 -13.90
C CYS A 271 4.07 -10.61 -14.66
N ALA A 272 4.82 -11.71 -14.80
CA ALA A 272 4.37 -12.88 -15.58
C ALA A 272 3.13 -13.54 -14.94
N VAL A 273 3.13 -13.78 -13.63
CA VAL A 273 1.98 -14.35 -12.92
C VAL A 273 0.74 -13.46 -13.05
N HIS A 274 0.84 -12.15 -12.84
CA HIS A 274 -0.32 -11.27 -12.93
C HIS A 274 -0.84 -11.15 -14.36
N ILE A 275 0.03 -11.18 -15.38
CA ILE A 275 -0.38 -11.21 -16.79
C ILE A 275 -1.09 -12.52 -17.10
N LEU A 276 -0.57 -13.68 -16.68
CA LEU A 276 -1.21 -14.98 -16.88
C LEU A 276 -2.60 -15.04 -16.25
N ILE A 277 -2.75 -14.58 -15.00
CA ILE A 277 -4.05 -14.48 -14.32
C ILE A 277 -5.00 -13.54 -15.10
N THR A 278 -4.52 -12.36 -15.51
CA THR A 278 -5.34 -11.39 -16.25
C THR A 278 -5.83 -11.95 -17.59
N VAL A 279 -4.94 -12.57 -18.38
CA VAL A 279 -5.28 -13.23 -19.64
C VAL A 279 -6.28 -14.36 -19.39
N LYS A 280 -6.09 -15.16 -18.34
CA LYS A 280 -6.96 -16.30 -18.06
C LYS A 280 -8.37 -15.88 -17.62
N LEU A 281 -8.50 -14.85 -16.80
CA LEU A 281 -9.78 -14.23 -16.46
C LEU A 281 -10.52 -13.74 -17.70
N LEU A 282 -9.82 -13.07 -18.63
CA LEU A 282 -10.42 -12.57 -19.88
C LEU A 282 -10.81 -13.70 -20.85
N GLN A 283 -10.06 -14.80 -20.91
CA GLN A 283 -10.43 -16.00 -21.68
C GLN A 283 -11.67 -16.68 -21.08
N ASP A 284 -11.70 -16.86 -19.76
CA ASP A 284 -12.80 -17.50 -19.03
C ASP A 284 -14.03 -16.59 -18.83
N ARG A 285 -14.03 -15.34 -19.31
CA ARG A 285 -15.10 -14.33 -19.11
C ARG A 285 -16.54 -14.80 -19.35
N HIS A 286 -16.71 -15.84 -20.17
CA HIS A 286 -18.00 -16.42 -20.58
C HIS A 286 -18.47 -17.58 -19.68
N LYS A 287 -17.60 -18.07 -18.78
CA LYS A 287 -17.84 -19.17 -17.83
C LYS A 287 -18.25 -18.69 -16.45
N PHE A 288 -17.87 -17.44 -16.10
CA PHE A 288 -18.40 -16.76 -14.93
C PHE A 288 -19.91 -16.58 -15.04
N GLU A 289 -20.62 -16.78 -13.94
CA GLU A 289 -22.07 -16.67 -13.88
C GLU A 289 -22.55 -15.23 -14.15
N LYS A 290 -23.42 -15.07 -15.16
CA LYS A 290 -23.95 -13.77 -15.58
C LYS A 290 -24.73 -13.12 -14.43
N GLY A 291 -24.39 -11.87 -14.11
CA GLY A 291 -24.98 -11.11 -13.00
C GLY A 291 -24.21 -11.21 -11.68
N THR A 292 -23.18 -12.06 -11.57
CA THR A 292 -22.31 -12.08 -10.38
C THR A 292 -21.27 -10.97 -10.40
N ILE A 293 -20.91 -10.48 -9.20
CA ILE A 293 -19.88 -9.45 -9.01
C ILE A 293 -18.43 -9.98 -9.14
N GLU A 294 -18.23 -11.29 -9.29
CA GLU A 294 -16.91 -11.93 -9.22
C GLU A 294 -16.00 -11.55 -10.39
N PHE A 295 -16.49 -11.67 -11.62
CA PHE A 295 -15.73 -11.28 -12.81
C PHE A 295 -15.32 -9.80 -12.80
N PRO A 296 -16.24 -8.81 -12.62
CA PRO A 296 -15.84 -7.41 -12.60
C PRO A 296 -14.90 -7.09 -11.42
N LEU A 297 -15.11 -7.67 -10.23
CA LEU A 297 -14.21 -7.48 -9.09
C LEU A 297 -12.81 -8.04 -9.36
N ALA A 298 -12.71 -9.25 -9.91
CA ALA A 298 -11.43 -9.86 -10.27
C ALA A 298 -10.68 -9.06 -11.34
N VAL A 299 -11.37 -8.54 -12.35
CA VAL A 299 -10.77 -7.68 -13.39
C VAL A 299 -10.30 -6.34 -12.80
N VAL A 300 -11.09 -5.68 -11.95
CA VAL A 300 -10.70 -4.44 -11.26
C VAL A 300 -9.53 -4.67 -10.31
N GLY A 301 -9.54 -5.77 -9.56
CA GLY A 301 -8.44 -6.16 -8.67
C GLY A 301 -7.14 -6.39 -9.43
N MET A 302 -7.17 -7.17 -10.53
CA MET A 302 -5.99 -7.40 -11.37
C MET A 302 -5.50 -6.12 -12.06
N LEU A 303 -6.40 -5.23 -12.49
CA LEU A 303 -6.01 -3.92 -13.01
C LEU A 303 -5.27 -3.10 -11.94
N GLY A 304 -5.81 -3.02 -10.73
CA GLY A 304 -5.18 -2.35 -9.59
C GLY A 304 -3.79 -2.93 -9.26
N LEU A 305 -3.67 -4.25 -9.16
CA LEU A 305 -2.39 -4.92 -8.90
C LEU A 305 -1.35 -4.66 -10.02
N ASN A 306 -1.76 -4.60 -11.29
CA ASN A 306 -0.85 -4.29 -12.39
C ASN A 306 -0.40 -2.81 -12.40
N VAL A 307 -1.30 -1.87 -12.07
CA VAL A 307 -0.93 -0.45 -11.88
C VAL A 307 0.05 -0.28 -10.72
N LEU A 308 -0.16 -1.00 -9.60
CA LEU A 308 0.76 -1.00 -8.46
C LEU A 308 2.12 -1.60 -8.83
N ASN A 309 2.16 -2.70 -9.60
CA ASN A 309 3.41 -3.27 -10.11
C ASN A 309 4.19 -2.25 -10.99
N PHE A 310 3.52 -1.45 -11.82
CA PHE A 310 4.16 -0.41 -12.63
C PHE A 310 4.75 0.74 -11.79
N ILE A 311 4.03 1.17 -10.75
CA ILE A 311 4.52 2.17 -9.78
C ILE A 311 5.75 1.64 -9.03
N LEU A 312 5.67 0.39 -8.54
CA LEU A 312 6.76 -0.30 -7.86
C LEU A 312 8.01 -0.44 -8.75
N GLY A 313 7.84 -0.86 -10.01
CA GLY A 313 8.94 -1.00 -10.97
C GLY A 313 9.67 0.33 -11.25
N LYS A 314 8.94 1.45 -11.34
CA LYS A 314 9.54 2.80 -11.41
C LYS A 314 10.33 3.15 -10.15
N GLY A 315 9.82 2.79 -8.97
CA GLY A 315 10.50 2.97 -7.68
C GLY A 315 11.81 2.17 -7.60
N LEU A 316 11.77 0.89 -7.97
CA LEU A 316 12.92 0.00 -8.04
C LEU A 316 14.00 0.53 -9.00
N TRP A 317 13.60 0.93 -10.21
CA TRP A 317 14.53 1.49 -11.20
C TRP A 317 15.23 2.76 -10.69
N LYS A 318 14.51 3.65 -9.99
CA LYS A 318 15.08 4.85 -9.36
C LYS A 318 16.05 4.50 -8.22
N ALA A 319 15.74 3.50 -7.41
CA ALA A 319 16.61 3.04 -6.32
C ALA A 319 17.89 2.36 -6.85
N PHE A 320 17.77 1.49 -7.87
CA PHE A 320 18.91 0.83 -8.53
C PHE A 320 19.88 1.84 -9.15
N LYS A 321 19.36 2.83 -9.88
CA LYS A 321 20.18 3.91 -10.46
C LYS A 321 20.96 4.68 -9.39
N ARG A 322 20.34 5.00 -8.25
CA ARG A 322 20.96 5.74 -7.14
C ARG A 322 22.12 4.99 -6.48
N GLU A 323 21.98 3.69 -6.24
CA GLU A 323 23.08 2.88 -5.68
C GLU A 323 24.21 2.69 -6.71
N ARG A 324 23.86 2.50 -7.99
CA ARG A 324 24.84 2.37 -9.06
C ARG A 324 25.60 3.68 -9.36
N SER A 325 24.98 4.84 -9.14
CA SER A 325 25.68 6.13 -9.20
C SER A 325 26.58 6.35 -7.99
N SER A 326 26.19 5.89 -6.78
CA SER A 326 27.03 5.96 -5.58
C SER A 326 28.39 5.28 -5.82
N LYS A 327 28.39 4.07 -6.40
CA LYS A 327 29.63 3.36 -6.79
C LYS A 327 30.54 4.21 -7.70
N ARG A 328 29.98 4.98 -8.63
CA ARG A 328 30.76 5.81 -9.57
C ARG A 328 31.38 7.03 -8.89
N GLY A 329 30.75 7.57 -7.85
CA GLY A 329 31.36 8.60 -7.00
C GLY A 329 32.51 8.05 -6.17
N SER A 330 32.28 6.94 -5.47
CA SER A 330 33.31 6.31 -4.61
C SER A 330 34.47 5.67 -5.37
N ALA A 331 34.32 5.40 -6.68
CA ALA A 331 35.44 4.95 -7.52
C ALA A 331 36.37 6.13 -7.84
N LYS A 332 35.82 7.24 -8.32
CA LYS A 332 36.59 8.46 -8.64
C LYS A 332 37.33 9.03 -7.42
N ALA A 333 36.65 9.10 -6.27
CA ALA A 333 37.25 9.58 -5.02
C ALA A 333 38.34 8.65 -4.42
N ASN A 334 38.70 7.56 -5.12
CA ASN A 334 39.85 6.70 -4.83
C ASN A 334 40.88 6.70 -5.99
N GLU A 335 40.65 7.50 -7.04
CA GLU A 335 41.52 7.68 -8.23
C GLU A 335 42.13 9.11 -8.28
N ASP A 336 41.59 10.04 -7.48
CA ASP A 336 42.05 11.42 -7.24
C ASP A 336 42.86 11.52 -5.93
#